data_AF-A0A2E1W381-F1
#
_entry.id   AF-A0A2E1W381-F1
#
_cell.length_a   1.000
_cell.length_b   1.000
_cell.length_c   1.000
_cell.angle_alpha   90.00
_cell.angle_beta   90.00
_cell.angle_gamma   90.00
#
_symmetry.space_group_name_H-M   'P 1'
#
loop_
_entity.id
_entity.type
_entity.pdbx_description
1 polymer ?
#
loop_
_entity_poly.entity_id
_entity_poly.type
_entity_poly.pdbx_seq_one_letter_code
_entity_poly.pdbx_strand_id
1 'polypeptide(L)'
;MPTDQSPTPAPVPAETATDSPPEAAPSETAKPNKRSGAGLNIGELKDMSIAKLTQVAKDLSVAGATGMRKQELIFQILKAQTEKSGFIFSEGVLEVLPDGFGFLRAPDYNYLPGPDDIYVSPSQIRKFDLQTGDTVSGQIRPPKEGERYFALIKVEAVNFESPEQARDKLFFENLTPLYPEERVSLETGPTALSGRVMDLMTPIGKGQRGLIVAAPRTGKTMLLQSIAQSIAANHSDVYLIVLLIDERPEEVTDMQRSVDGEVISSTFDEPAQRHVQVAEMVIEKAKRLVEHKKDVFILLDSVTRLARAYNTVIPPSGKVLSGGLDSNALQKPKRFFGAARNIEEGGSLTIMATALVDTGSRMDDVIFEEFKGTGNMEIHLDRKLVDKRVFPAIDIQKSGTRKEELLIEPEDLNRIWVLRKVLNPLSAVEAMELLLDKMGKTKSNQDFLASMQKMG
;
A
#
# COMPACT_ATOMS: atom_id res chain seq x y z
N MET A 1 22.10 -68.67 29.24
CA MET A 1 21.61 -70.05 29.45
C MET A 1 20.24 -69.98 30.10
N PRO A 2 19.34 -70.93 29.76
CA PRO A 2 17.92 -70.72 29.43
C PRO A 2 16.97 -71.27 30.51
N THR A 3 15.66 -71.03 30.41
CA THR A 3 14.56 -72.00 30.08
C THR A 3 13.25 -71.22 30.28
N ASP A 4 12.24 -71.12 29.40
CA ASP A 4 11.52 -71.95 28.42
C ASP A 4 10.36 -72.82 28.99
N GLN A 5 9.17 -72.53 28.44
CA GLN A 5 7.90 -73.33 28.27
C GLN A 5 6.80 -73.44 29.36
N SER A 6 5.67 -72.74 29.10
CA SER A 6 4.24 -73.16 28.85
C SER A 6 3.70 -74.52 29.37
N PRO A 7 2.35 -74.77 29.57
CA PRO A 7 1.21 -74.39 28.70
C PRO A 7 -0.22 -74.15 29.31
N THR A 8 -1.15 -73.76 28.41
CA THR A 8 -2.66 -73.61 28.40
C THR A 8 -3.43 -74.95 28.67
N PRO A 9 -4.80 -75.12 28.66
CA PRO A 9 -5.95 -74.22 28.34
C PRO A 9 -7.35 -74.36 29.07
N ALA A 10 -8.26 -73.40 28.76
CA ALA A 10 -9.76 -73.47 28.60
C ALA A 10 -10.69 -73.76 29.83
N PRO A 11 -11.99 -73.34 29.86
CA PRO A 11 -12.89 -73.10 28.71
C PRO A 11 -13.83 -71.87 28.75
N VAL A 12 -14.50 -71.69 27.60
CA VAL A 12 -15.59 -70.76 27.24
C VAL A 12 -16.91 -71.19 27.88
N PRO A 13 -17.88 -70.26 28.08
CA PRO A 13 -19.21 -70.54 27.54
C PRO A 13 -19.81 -69.36 26.77
N ALA A 14 -20.51 -69.71 25.69
CA ALA A 14 -21.37 -68.86 24.89
C ALA A 14 -22.83 -69.05 25.34
N GLU A 15 -23.62 -67.98 25.36
CA GLU A 15 -24.88 -67.86 24.57
C GLU A 15 -25.66 -66.56 24.92
N THR A 16 -25.85 -65.74 23.89
CA THR A 16 -27.06 -65.03 23.43
C THR A 16 -27.95 -64.25 24.42
N ALA A 17 -28.07 -62.93 24.19
CA ALA A 17 -29.34 -62.23 24.09
C ALA A 17 -29.14 -60.90 23.37
N THR A 18 -29.92 -60.72 22.30
CA THR A 18 -30.11 -59.51 21.50
C THR A 18 -30.73 -58.38 22.33
N ASP A 19 -30.18 -57.16 22.23
CA ASP A 19 -30.98 -55.96 22.50
C ASP A 19 -30.60 -54.84 21.54
N SER A 20 -31.59 -54.41 20.77
CA SER A 20 -31.52 -53.35 19.77
C SER A 20 -31.75 -52.00 20.47
N PRO A 21 -31.00 -50.93 20.14
CA PRO A 21 -31.29 -49.61 20.69
C PRO A 21 -32.61 -49.06 20.12
N PRO A 22 -33.39 -48.31 20.91
CA PRO A 22 -34.77 -47.98 20.59
C PRO A 22 -34.89 -47.01 19.41
N GLU A 23 -35.90 -47.32 18.61
CA GLU A 23 -36.39 -46.64 17.42
C GLU A 23 -36.82 -45.20 17.75
N ALA A 24 -36.25 -44.23 17.02
CA ALA A 24 -36.62 -42.82 17.12
C ALA A 24 -37.99 -42.58 16.49
N ALA A 25 -38.96 -42.17 17.30
CA ALA A 25 -40.22 -41.60 16.81
C ALA A 25 -39.96 -40.21 16.19
N PRO A 26 -40.66 -39.83 15.11
CA PRO A 26 -40.32 -38.65 14.31
C PRO A 26 -40.76 -37.37 15.04
N SER A 27 -39.81 -36.59 15.54
CA SER A 27 -40.11 -35.24 16.01
C SER A 27 -40.41 -34.36 14.80
N GLU A 28 -41.60 -33.76 14.80
CA GLU A 28 -42.09 -32.80 13.84
C GLU A 28 -41.01 -31.82 13.34
N THR A 29 -41.00 -31.64 12.03
CA THR A 29 -40.19 -30.67 11.30
C THR A 29 -40.50 -29.25 11.80
N ALA A 30 -39.74 -28.82 12.80
CA ALA A 30 -39.63 -27.43 13.17
C ALA A 30 -38.99 -26.67 12.00
N LYS A 31 -39.85 -26.01 11.22
CA LYS A 31 -39.49 -25.05 10.18
C LYS A 31 -38.37 -24.14 10.68
N PRO A 32 -37.35 -23.83 9.87
CA PRO A 32 -36.29 -22.93 10.28
C PRO A 32 -36.93 -21.58 10.63
N ASN A 33 -36.85 -21.25 11.91
CA ASN A 33 -37.33 -20.01 12.47
C ASN A 33 -36.52 -18.88 11.81
N LYS A 34 -37.13 -18.17 10.86
CA LYS A 34 -36.59 -16.94 10.27
C LYS A 34 -36.36 -15.95 11.40
N ARG A 35 -35.15 -15.94 11.96
CA ARG A 35 -34.69 -14.83 12.78
C ARG A 35 -34.55 -13.63 11.86
N SER A 36 -35.50 -12.72 12.01
CA SER A 36 -35.49 -11.35 11.55
C SER A 36 -34.22 -10.65 12.05
N GLY A 37 -33.22 -10.60 11.17
CA GLY A 37 -31.97 -9.87 11.29
C GLY A 37 -31.32 -9.84 9.92
N ALA A 38 -32.11 -9.52 8.89
CA ALA A 38 -31.66 -9.49 7.50
C ALA A 38 -30.88 -8.21 7.24
N GLY A 39 -29.67 -8.16 7.78
CA GLY A 39 -28.67 -7.23 7.32
C GLY A 39 -28.05 -7.75 6.02
N LEU A 40 -27.84 -6.86 5.04
CA LEU A 40 -27.11 -7.19 3.81
C LEU A 40 -25.65 -7.49 4.15
N ASN A 41 -25.10 -8.54 3.55
CA ASN A 41 -23.69 -8.91 3.71
C ASN A 41 -22.82 -8.23 2.62
N ILE A 42 -21.50 -8.11 2.84
CA ILE A 42 -20.59 -7.42 1.90
C ILE A 42 -20.59 -8.05 0.50
N GLY A 43 -20.72 -9.37 0.39
CA GLY A 43 -20.83 -10.06 -0.91
C GLY A 43 -22.05 -9.59 -1.69
N GLU A 44 -23.21 -9.51 -1.03
CA GLU A 44 -24.46 -9.02 -1.64
C GLU A 44 -24.34 -7.55 -2.04
N LEU A 45 -23.70 -6.73 -1.21
CA LEU A 45 -23.48 -5.32 -1.49
C LEU A 45 -22.50 -5.10 -2.67
N LYS A 46 -21.48 -5.95 -2.82
CA LYS A 46 -20.56 -5.88 -3.97
C LYS A 46 -21.25 -6.19 -5.30
N ASP A 47 -22.19 -7.13 -5.32
CA ASP A 47 -22.91 -7.52 -6.55
C ASP A 47 -23.98 -6.50 -6.95
N MET A 48 -24.35 -5.57 -6.05
CA MET A 48 -25.29 -4.50 -6.35
C MET A 48 -24.69 -3.42 -7.26
N SER A 49 -25.55 -2.83 -8.09
CA SER A 49 -25.21 -1.62 -8.86
C SER A 49 -25.11 -0.42 -7.93
N ILE A 50 -24.33 0.59 -8.35
CA ILE A 50 -24.13 1.81 -7.55
C ILE A 50 -25.47 2.50 -7.24
N ALA A 51 -26.41 2.49 -8.19
CA ALA A 51 -27.75 3.05 -8.01
C ALA A 51 -28.54 2.33 -6.89
N LYS A 52 -28.44 0.99 -6.81
CA LYS A 52 -29.07 0.22 -5.73
C LYS A 52 -28.39 0.48 -4.39
N LEU A 53 -27.05 0.53 -4.37
CA LEU A 53 -26.30 0.86 -3.15
C LEU A 53 -26.66 2.25 -2.62
N THR A 54 -26.77 3.25 -3.49
CA THR A 54 -27.19 4.60 -3.08
C THR A 54 -28.61 4.60 -2.52
N GLN A 55 -29.51 3.77 -3.05
CA GLN A 55 -30.86 3.62 -2.50
C GLN A 55 -30.83 2.98 -1.10
N VAL A 56 -30.11 1.88 -0.93
CA VAL A 56 -29.92 1.22 0.38
C VAL A 56 -29.32 2.18 1.40
N ALA A 57 -28.32 2.97 0.99
CA ALA A 57 -27.69 3.99 1.84
C ALA A 57 -28.68 5.09 2.26
N LYS A 58 -29.56 5.53 1.36
CA LYS A 58 -30.64 6.49 1.69
C LYS A 58 -31.64 5.90 2.68
N ASP A 59 -32.04 4.65 2.51
CA ASP A 59 -32.95 3.95 3.42
C ASP A 59 -32.33 3.76 4.83
N LEU A 60 -30.99 3.70 4.88
CA LEU A 60 -30.21 3.67 6.11
C LEU A 60 -29.86 5.05 6.68
N SER A 61 -30.29 6.14 6.03
CA SER A 61 -29.99 7.54 6.40
C SER A 61 -28.50 7.91 6.37
N VAL A 62 -27.72 7.31 5.47
CA VAL A 62 -26.31 7.64 5.25
C VAL A 62 -26.19 8.97 4.49
N ALA A 63 -25.55 9.98 5.11
CA ALA A 63 -25.33 11.29 4.50
C ALA A 63 -24.30 11.21 3.36
N GLY A 64 -24.47 12.00 2.30
CA GLY A 64 -23.47 12.13 1.22
C GLY A 64 -23.35 10.93 0.26
N ALA A 65 -24.24 9.93 0.35
CA ALA A 65 -24.17 8.67 -0.39
C ALA A 65 -24.08 8.74 -1.94
N THR A 66 -24.33 9.91 -2.54
CA THR A 66 -24.32 10.09 -4.00
C THR A 66 -22.93 10.41 -4.56
N GLY A 67 -22.01 10.95 -3.74
CA GLY A 67 -20.64 11.30 -4.14
C GLY A 67 -19.58 10.27 -3.73
N MET A 68 -19.96 9.25 -2.97
CA MET A 68 -19.04 8.25 -2.41
C MET A 68 -18.62 7.22 -3.46
N ARG A 69 -17.37 6.73 -3.36
CA ARG A 69 -16.91 5.60 -4.16
C ARG A 69 -17.67 4.33 -3.74
N LYS A 70 -17.77 3.34 -4.63
CA LYS A 70 -18.53 2.10 -4.35
C LYS A 70 -18.07 1.42 -3.06
N GLN A 71 -16.76 1.33 -2.81
CA GLN A 71 -16.21 0.70 -1.60
C GLN A 71 -16.57 1.48 -0.33
N GLU A 72 -16.39 2.80 -0.36
CA GLU A 72 -16.76 3.70 0.74
C GLU A 72 -18.26 3.62 1.05
N LEU A 73 -19.10 3.58 0.02
CA LEU A 73 -20.54 3.45 0.17
C LEU A 73 -20.94 2.12 0.83
N ILE A 74 -20.31 1.02 0.43
CA ILE A 74 -20.52 -0.31 1.05
C ILE A 74 -20.13 -0.26 2.52
N PHE A 75 -18.98 0.35 2.84
CA PHE A 75 -18.53 0.52 4.21
C PHE A 75 -19.54 1.29 5.08
N GLN A 76 -20.03 2.43 4.59
CA GLN A 76 -21.02 3.24 5.32
C GLN A 76 -22.36 2.50 5.52
N ILE A 77 -22.78 1.69 4.54
CA ILE A 77 -23.96 0.83 4.67
C ILE A 77 -23.77 -0.21 5.80
N LEU A 78 -22.64 -0.91 5.81
CA LEU A 78 -22.32 -1.91 6.84
C LEU A 78 -22.27 -1.28 8.24
N LYS A 79 -21.66 -0.10 8.36
CA LYS A 79 -21.62 0.69 9.58
C LYS A 79 -23.03 1.04 10.07
N ALA A 80 -23.84 1.68 9.23
CA ALA A 80 -25.20 2.10 9.59
C ALA A 80 -26.10 0.92 9.96
N GLN A 81 -25.97 -0.22 9.27
CA GLN A 81 -26.70 -1.44 9.58
C GLN A 81 -26.33 -2.04 10.94
N THR A 82 -25.05 -2.03 11.27
CA THR A 82 -24.53 -2.54 12.54
C THR A 82 -24.95 -1.65 13.70
N GLU A 83 -24.87 -0.33 13.54
CA GLU A 83 -25.31 0.65 14.53
C GLU A 83 -26.82 0.56 14.80
N LYS A 84 -27.65 0.38 13.76
CA LYS A 84 -29.10 0.13 13.92
C LYS A 84 -29.39 -1.17 14.66
N SER A 85 -28.48 -2.14 14.61
CA SER A 85 -28.59 -3.41 15.34
C SER A 85 -28.09 -3.32 16.79
N GLY A 86 -27.64 -2.14 17.24
CA GLY A 86 -27.16 -1.88 18.59
C GLY A 86 -25.70 -2.27 18.84
N PHE A 87 -24.94 -2.60 17.79
CA PHE A 87 -23.51 -2.93 17.89
C PHE A 87 -22.65 -1.77 17.38
N ILE A 88 -21.42 -1.68 17.88
CA ILE A 88 -20.44 -0.71 17.38
C ILE A 88 -19.72 -1.35 16.20
N PHE A 89 -19.53 -0.60 15.13
CA PHE A 89 -18.78 -1.03 13.95
C PHE A 89 -17.46 -0.26 13.88
N SER A 90 -16.36 -0.95 13.61
CA SER A 90 -15.06 -0.31 13.44
C SER A 90 -14.18 -1.05 12.44
N GLU A 91 -13.16 -0.33 11.98
CA GLU A 91 -12.14 -0.79 11.04
C GLU A 91 -10.76 -0.49 11.58
N GLY A 92 -9.80 -1.35 11.27
CA GLY A 92 -8.39 -1.03 11.44
C GLY A 92 -7.50 -2.05 10.74
N VAL A 93 -6.21 -1.77 10.73
CA VAL A 93 -5.21 -2.64 10.10
C VAL A 93 -4.63 -3.56 11.16
N LEU A 94 -4.72 -4.87 10.93
CA LEU A 94 -4.28 -5.87 11.88
C LEU A 94 -2.76 -5.86 12.03
N GLU A 95 -2.29 -5.80 13.27
CA GLU A 95 -0.94 -6.17 13.68
C GLU A 95 -1.01 -7.43 14.53
N VAL A 96 -0.44 -8.55 14.04
CA VAL A 96 -0.33 -9.80 14.80
C VAL A 96 0.96 -9.76 15.62
N LEU A 97 0.83 -9.91 16.94
CA LEU A 97 1.96 -9.94 17.86
C LEU A 97 2.53 -11.37 17.99
N PRO A 98 3.78 -11.53 18.49
CA PRO A 98 4.44 -12.84 18.59
C PRO A 98 3.66 -13.90 19.38
N ASP A 99 2.84 -13.47 20.35
CA ASP A 99 1.99 -14.34 21.17
C ASP A 99 0.74 -14.86 20.42
N GLY A 100 0.55 -14.44 19.16
CA GLY A 100 -0.49 -14.94 18.25
C GLY A 100 -1.86 -14.26 18.36
N PHE A 101 -2.02 -13.31 19.29
CA PHE A 101 -3.14 -12.35 19.26
C PHE A 101 -2.72 -11.09 18.50
N GLY A 102 -3.68 -10.23 18.17
CA GLY A 102 -3.39 -9.00 17.44
C GLY A 102 -4.24 -7.82 17.86
N PHE A 103 -3.93 -6.67 17.29
CA PHE A 103 -4.68 -5.43 17.45
C PHE A 103 -4.99 -4.83 16.08
N LEU A 104 -6.19 -4.30 15.90
CA LEU A 104 -6.50 -3.43 14.76
C LEU A 104 -6.01 -2.03 15.11
N ARG A 105 -5.02 -1.55 14.38
CA ARG A 105 -4.42 -0.23 14.53
C ARG A 105 -5.15 0.77 13.64
N ALA A 106 -5.39 1.97 14.17
CA ALA A 106 -6.05 3.03 13.42
C ALA A 106 -5.07 3.79 12.49
N PRO A 107 -5.46 4.08 11.23
CA PRO A 107 -4.68 4.96 10.35
C PRO A 107 -4.47 6.37 10.93
N ASP A 108 -5.47 6.92 11.63
CA ASP A 108 -5.43 8.24 12.26
C ASP A 108 -4.32 8.37 13.33
N TYR A 109 -3.93 7.23 13.91
CA TYR A 109 -2.81 7.11 14.85
C TYR A 109 -1.53 6.60 14.18
N ASN A 110 -1.41 6.70 12.85
CA ASN A 110 -0.26 6.24 12.07
C ASN A 110 0.12 4.77 12.31
N TYR A 111 -0.87 3.91 12.57
CA TYR A 111 -0.69 2.49 12.90
C TYR A 111 0.06 2.20 14.20
N LEU A 112 0.09 3.16 15.11
CA LEU A 112 0.74 3.01 16.40
C LEU A 112 -0.19 2.42 17.44
N PRO A 113 0.36 1.82 18.50
CA PRO A 113 -0.43 1.40 19.64
C PRO A 113 -1.21 2.58 20.25
N GLY A 114 -2.53 2.48 20.21
CA GLY A 114 -3.47 3.45 20.73
C GLY A 114 -4.36 2.87 21.84
N PRO A 115 -4.98 3.73 22.67
CA PRO A 115 -5.94 3.29 23.68
C PRO A 115 -7.21 2.70 23.07
N ASP A 116 -7.56 3.11 21.85
CA ASP A 116 -8.77 2.70 21.14
C ASP A 116 -8.55 1.47 20.22
N ASP A 117 -7.39 0.82 20.33
CA ASP A 117 -7.09 -0.36 19.54
C ASP A 117 -8.03 -1.51 19.84
N ILE A 118 -8.37 -2.27 18.79
CA ILE A 118 -9.33 -3.36 18.89
C ILE A 118 -8.58 -4.67 18.98
N TYR A 119 -8.73 -5.35 20.10
CA TYR A 119 -8.21 -6.69 20.32
C TYR A 119 -8.83 -7.70 19.35
N VAL A 120 -7.96 -8.51 18.74
CA VAL A 120 -8.31 -9.65 17.88
C VAL A 120 -7.74 -10.92 18.48
N SER A 121 -8.62 -11.88 18.74
CA SER A 121 -8.23 -13.15 19.37
C SER A 121 -7.45 -14.05 18.41
N PRO A 122 -6.55 -14.91 18.91
CA PRO A 122 -5.86 -15.92 18.09
C PRO A 122 -6.83 -16.84 17.33
N SER A 123 -7.99 -17.14 17.92
CA SER A 123 -9.03 -17.94 17.28
C SER A 123 -9.64 -17.25 16.06
N GLN A 124 -9.84 -15.93 16.10
CA GLN A 124 -10.32 -15.16 14.94
C GLN A 124 -9.26 -15.10 13.85
N ILE A 125 -8.00 -14.81 14.22
CA ILE A 125 -6.86 -14.78 13.29
C ILE A 125 -6.75 -16.11 12.54
N ARG A 126 -6.75 -17.24 13.26
CA ARG A 126 -6.69 -18.58 12.64
C ARG A 126 -7.93 -18.93 11.82
N LYS A 127 -9.12 -18.55 12.28
CA LYS A 127 -10.39 -18.90 11.60
C LYS A 127 -10.50 -18.24 10.23
N PHE A 128 -10.01 -17.01 10.09
CA PHE A 128 -10.10 -16.22 8.86
C PHE A 128 -8.76 -16.10 8.12
N ASP A 129 -7.73 -16.83 8.57
CA ASP A 129 -6.36 -16.79 8.03
C ASP A 129 -5.80 -15.35 7.90
N LEU A 130 -6.04 -14.54 8.94
CA LEU A 130 -5.63 -13.13 8.94
C LEU A 130 -4.13 -12.99 9.15
N GLN A 131 -3.54 -12.01 8.48
CA GLN A 131 -2.13 -11.66 8.57
C GLN A 131 -1.95 -10.19 8.94
N THR A 132 -0.75 -9.86 9.44
CA THR A 132 -0.38 -8.45 9.63
C THR A 132 -0.54 -7.68 8.32
N GLY A 133 -1.15 -6.50 8.40
CA GLY A 133 -1.50 -5.65 7.26
C GLY A 133 -2.93 -5.81 6.77
N ASP A 134 -3.67 -6.85 7.17
CA ASP A 134 -5.06 -7.01 6.72
C ASP A 134 -5.94 -5.91 7.31
N THR A 135 -6.68 -5.21 6.47
CA THR A 135 -7.69 -4.24 6.90
C THR A 135 -8.94 -5.01 7.30
N VAL A 136 -9.25 -5.05 8.59
CA VAL A 136 -10.35 -5.82 9.13
C VAL A 136 -11.45 -4.87 9.59
N SER A 137 -12.65 -5.11 9.08
CA SER A 137 -13.86 -4.36 9.39
C SER A 137 -14.88 -5.28 10.05
N GLY A 138 -15.49 -4.82 11.14
CA GLY A 138 -16.42 -5.67 11.87
C GLY A 138 -17.07 -5.07 13.10
N GLN A 139 -17.86 -5.91 13.75
CA GLN A 139 -18.59 -5.56 14.98
C GLN A 139 -17.65 -5.64 16.17
N ILE A 140 -17.63 -4.62 17.01
CA ILE A 140 -16.82 -4.54 18.22
C ILE A 140 -17.68 -4.37 19.47
N ARG A 141 -17.12 -4.73 20.62
CA ARG A 141 -17.70 -4.46 21.95
C ARG A 141 -16.72 -3.70 22.84
N PRO A 142 -17.23 -2.90 23.79
CA PRO A 142 -16.39 -2.33 24.84
C PRO A 142 -15.74 -3.41 25.71
N PRO A 143 -14.63 -3.06 26.41
CA PRO A 143 -14.00 -3.94 27.38
C PRO A 143 -14.97 -4.31 28.51
N LYS A 144 -14.95 -5.57 28.94
CA LYS A 144 -15.60 -6.04 30.17
C LYS A 144 -14.73 -5.74 31.39
N GLU A 145 -15.27 -6.00 32.57
CA GLU A 145 -14.53 -5.88 33.82
C GLU A 145 -13.22 -6.70 33.78
N GLY A 146 -12.08 -6.03 33.93
CA GLY A 146 -10.73 -6.62 33.82
C GLY A 146 -10.09 -6.55 32.42
N GLU A 147 -10.83 -6.16 31.38
CA GLU A 147 -10.29 -5.92 30.03
C GLU A 147 -9.93 -4.43 29.85
N ARG A 148 -8.92 -4.14 29.01
CA ARG A 148 -8.46 -2.76 28.73
C ARG A 148 -8.87 -2.22 27.36
N TYR A 149 -9.12 -3.11 26.40
CA TYR A 149 -9.30 -2.75 24.99
C TYR A 149 -10.69 -3.16 24.48
N PHE A 150 -11.13 -2.49 23.42
CA PHE A 150 -12.26 -2.99 22.64
C PHE A 150 -11.93 -4.37 22.07
N ALA A 151 -12.94 -5.21 21.87
CA ALA A 151 -12.73 -6.55 21.31
C ALA A 151 -13.59 -6.76 20.07
N LEU A 152 -12.99 -7.32 19.03
CA LEU A 152 -13.71 -7.74 17.83
C LEU A 152 -14.65 -8.90 18.16
N ILE A 153 -15.93 -8.75 17.86
CA ILE A 153 -16.94 -9.81 18.02
C ILE A 153 -17.03 -10.62 16.73
N LYS A 154 -17.22 -9.93 15.61
CA LYS A 154 -17.49 -10.54 14.31
C LYS A 154 -16.76 -9.76 13.22
N VAL A 155 -16.01 -10.49 12.40
CA VAL A 155 -15.44 -9.96 11.15
C VAL A 155 -16.55 -9.89 10.12
N GLU A 156 -16.78 -8.71 9.56
CA GLU A 156 -17.72 -8.51 8.45
C GLU A 156 -16.99 -8.42 7.10
N ALA A 157 -15.77 -7.87 7.09
CA ALA A 157 -14.95 -7.76 5.89
C ALA A 157 -13.45 -7.82 6.19
N VAL A 158 -12.69 -8.32 5.21
CA VAL A 158 -11.22 -8.32 5.18
C VAL A 158 -10.77 -7.71 3.85
N ASN A 159 -9.96 -6.66 3.90
CA ASN A 159 -9.50 -5.89 2.74
C ASN A 159 -10.64 -5.49 1.78
N PHE A 160 -11.76 -5.05 2.35
CA PHE A 160 -12.99 -4.65 1.63
C PHE A 160 -13.68 -5.80 0.89
N GLU A 161 -13.40 -7.06 1.25
CA GLU A 161 -14.01 -8.26 0.67
C GLU A 161 -14.65 -9.14 1.75
N SER A 162 -15.48 -10.10 1.32
CA SER A 162 -16.03 -11.08 2.26
C SER A 162 -14.91 -11.94 2.86
N PRO A 163 -14.94 -12.28 4.16
CA PRO A 163 -13.92 -13.10 4.80
C PRO A 163 -13.75 -14.50 4.20
N GLU A 164 -14.74 -15.01 3.46
CA GLU A 164 -14.67 -16.27 2.73
C GLU A 164 -13.78 -16.14 1.49
N GLN A 165 -14.02 -15.11 0.66
CA GLN A 165 -13.21 -14.82 -0.54
C GLN A 165 -11.74 -14.52 -0.20
N ALA A 166 -11.49 -13.90 0.95
CA ALA A 166 -10.15 -13.54 1.37
C ALA A 166 -9.23 -14.74 1.67
N ARG A 167 -9.78 -15.96 1.81
CA ARG A 167 -8.99 -17.17 2.08
C ARG A 167 -8.39 -17.81 0.85
N ASP A 168 -8.99 -17.61 -0.32
CA ASP A 168 -8.58 -18.27 -1.57
C ASP A 168 -7.57 -17.42 -2.37
N LYS A 169 -6.86 -16.50 -1.69
CA LYS A 169 -5.86 -15.61 -2.31
C LYS A 169 -4.48 -16.25 -2.41
N LEU A 170 -3.72 -15.82 -3.40
CA LEU A 170 -2.29 -16.11 -3.46
C LEU A 170 -1.53 -15.12 -2.57
N PHE A 171 -0.55 -15.62 -1.83
CA PHE A 171 0.35 -14.76 -1.05
C PHE A 171 1.22 -13.90 -1.97
N PHE A 172 1.52 -12.68 -1.52
CA PHE A 172 2.29 -11.71 -2.29
C PHE A 172 3.64 -12.26 -2.80
N GLU A 173 4.31 -13.09 -2.01
CA GLU A 173 5.59 -13.73 -2.36
C GLU A 173 5.48 -14.73 -3.52
N ASN A 174 4.29 -15.28 -3.77
CA ASN A 174 4.04 -16.27 -4.81
C ASN A 174 3.52 -15.64 -6.11
N LEU A 175 3.20 -14.34 -6.10
CA LEU A 175 2.72 -13.63 -7.28
C LEU A 175 3.85 -13.39 -8.29
N THR A 176 3.53 -13.45 -9.57
CA THR A 176 4.51 -13.40 -10.66
C THR A 176 4.88 -11.94 -10.98
N PRO A 177 6.13 -11.50 -10.73
CA PRO A 177 6.55 -10.12 -10.97
C PRO A 177 6.82 -9.85 -12.45
N LEU A 178 6.24 -8.77 -12.97
CA LEU A 178 6.47 -8.26 -14.32
C LEU A 178 7.07 -6.85 -14.31
N TYR A 179 7.53 -6.40 -15.48
CA TYR A 179 7.76 -4.98 -15.70
C TYR A 179 6.43 -4.22 -15.69
N PRO A 180 6.43 -2.92 -15.35
CA PRO A 180 5.25 -2.09 -15.54
C PRO A 180 4.86 -2.01 -17.02
N GLU A 181 3.58 -2.25 -17.31
CA GLU A 181 3.01 -2.23 -18.67
C GLU A 181 1.86 -1.23 -18.79
N GLU A 182 1.23 -0.84 -17.67
CA GLU A 182 0.21 0.19 -17.63
C GLU A 182 0.80 1.49 -17.06
N ARG A 183 0.63 2.59 -17.78
CA ARG A 183 1.18 3.89 -17.43
C ARG A 183 0.31 4.63 -16.41
N VAL A 184 0.96 5.23 -15.41
CA VAL A 184 0.36 6.19 -14.49
C VAL A 184 0.54 7.60 -15.08
N SER A 185 -0.48 8.12 -15.75
CA SER A 185 -0.46 9.49 -16.30
C SER A 185 -0.48 10.55 -15.18
N LEU A 186 0.45 11.50 -15.25
CA LEU A 186 0.59 12.60 -14.29
C LEU A 186 0.11 13.95 -14.83
N GLU A 187 -0.12 14.08 -16.13
CA GLU A 187 -0.69 15.27 -16.73
C GLU A 187 -2.14 15.48 -16.26
N THR A 188 -2.39 16.60 -15.58
CA THR A 188 -3.74 17.01 -15.11
C THR A 188 -4.27 18.25 -15.82
N GLY A 189 -3.40 19.03 -16.46
CA GLY A 189 -3.77 20.24 -17.16
C GLY A 189 -2.59 21.03 -17.71
N PRO A 190 -2.84 22.09 -18.49
CA PRO A 190 -1.81 22.82 -19.23
C PRO A 190 -0.76 23.48 -18.32
N THR A 191 -1.16 23.89 -17.12
CA THR A 191 -0.32 24.59 -16.12
C THR A 191 0.43 23.63 -15.19
N ALA A 192 0.05 22.34 -15.16
CA ALA A 192 0.68 21.32 -14.32
C ALA A 192 1.96 20.79 -14.98
N LEU A 193 2.94 21.68 -15.19
CA LEU A 193 4.14 21.40 -15.97
C LEU A 193 5.01 20.29 -15.35
N SER A 194 5.03 20.13 -14.02
CA SER A 194 5.76 19.04 -13.35
C SER A 194 5.29 17.66 -13.82
N GLY A 195 3.99 17.39 -13.74
CA GLY A 195 3.40 16.13 -14.19
C GLY A 195 3.63 15.92 -15.69
N ARG A 196 3.45 16.96 -16.50
CA ARG A 196 3.68 16.92 -17.95
C ARG A 196 5.12 16.59 -18.32
N VAL A 197 6.11 17.21 -17.66
CA VAL A 197 7.55 16.96 -17.90
C VAL A 197 7.90 15.54 -17.47
N MET A 198 7.44 15.09 -16.30
CA MET A 198 7.65 13.73 -15.83
C MET A 198 7.06 12.70 -16.79
N ASP A 199 5.86 12.94 -17.30
CA ASP A 199 5.19 12.08 -18.26
C ASP A 199 6.02 11.86 -19.55
N LEU A 200 6.82 12.83 -19.98
CA LEU A 200 7.65 12.71 -21.19
C LEU A 200 9.05 12.17 -20.89
N MET A 201 9.64 12.57 -19.76
CA MET A 201 11.05 12.29 -19.48
C MET A 201 11.25 11.07 -18.57
N THR A 202 10.29 10.80 -17.69
CA THR A 202 10.39 9.75 -16.67
C THR A 202 9.00 9.12 -16.48
N PRO A 203 8.49 8.38 -17.48
CA PRO A 203 7.16 7.78 -17.40
C PRO A 203 7.09 6.80 -16.22
N ILE A 204 6.04 6.92 -15.39
CA ILE A 204 5.78 6.00 -14.26
C ILE A 204 4.77 4.94 -14.73
N GLY A 205 5.03 3.67 -14.44
CA GLY A 205 4.05 2.60 -14.61
C GLY A 205 3.51 2.03 -13.29
N LYS A 206 2.40 1.31 -13.38
CA LYS A 206 1.86 0.49 -12.28
C LYS A 206 2.87 -0.62 -11.94
N GLY A 207 3.42 -0.58 -10.74
CA GLY A 207 4.51 -1.45 -10.30
C GLY A 207 5.92 -0.85 -10.37
N GLN A 208 6.05 0.45 -10.64
CA GLN A 208 7.35 1.13 -10.75
C GLN A 208 8.11 1.14 -9.40
N ARG A 209 9.44 1.01 -9.47
CA ARG A 209 10.39 1.27 -8.38
C ARG A 209 11.23 2.50 -8.71
N GLY A 210 10.71 3.68 -8.37
CA GLY A 210 11.35 4.95 -8.70
C GLY A 210 12.07 5.59 -7.52
N LEU A 211 13.23 6.19 -7.82
CA LEU A 211 13.98 7.01 -6.88
C LEU A 211 13.95 8.48 -7.32
N ILE A 212 13.53 9.37 -6.41
CA ILE A 212 13.68 10.81 -6.55
C ILE A 212 14.95 11.21 -5.81
N VAL A 213 16.03 11.36 -6.55
CA VAL A 213 17.36 11.70 -6.07
C VAL A 213 17.44 13.21 -5.88
N ALA A 214 17.46 13.64 -4.62
CA ALA A 214 17.29 15.05 -4.29
C ALA A 214 18.27 15.48 -3.20
N ALA A 215 19.06 16.51 -3.49
CA ALA A 215 19.79 17.21 -2.46
C ALA A 215 18.85 18.06 -1.60
N PRO A 216 19.23 18.46 -0.37
CA PRO A 216 18.43 19.38 0.44
C PRO A 216 18.08 20.66 -0.34
N ARG A 217 16.83 21.13 -0.17
CA ARG A 217 16.29 22.36 -0.79
C ARG A 217 16.17 22.34 -2.31
N THR A 218 16.02 21.17 -2.94
CA THR A 218 15.85 21.01 -4.40
C THR A 218 14.40 20.94 -4.89
N GLY A 219 13.41 21.07 -4.00
CA GLY A 219 11.98 21.01 -4.36
C GLY A 219 11.35 19.61 -4.30
N LYS A 220 11.99 18.67 -3.59
CA LYS A 220 11.51 17.31 -3.30
C LYS A 220 10.02 17.25 -2.92
N THR A 221 9.62 18.01 -1.90
CA THR A 221 8.25 18.01 -1.36
C THR A 221 7.22 18.47 -2.39
N MET A 222 7.54 19.53 -3.16
CA MET A 222 6.66 20.02 -4.22
C MET A 222 6.46 18.98 -5.33
N LEU A 223 7.52 18.24 -5.67
CA LEU A 223 7.42 17.17 -6.66
C LEU A 223 6.56 16.01 -6.16
N LEU A 224 6.75 15.57 -4.92
CA LEU A 224 5.92 14.53 -4.30
C LEU A 224 4.44 14.93 -4.24
N GLN A 225 4.14 16.15 -3.82
CA GLN A 225 2.78 16.69 -3.81
C GLN A 225 2.17 16.70 -5.22
N SER A 226 2.94 17.14 -6.23
CA SER A 226 2.49 17.13 -7.62
C SER A 226 2.16 15.72 -8.11
N ILE A 227 2.97 14.72 -7.76
CA ILE A 227 2.71 13.31 -8.12
C ILE A 227 1.42 12.84 -7.42
N ALA A 228 1.31 13.08 -6.11
CA ALA A 228 0.18 12.67 -5.30
C ALA A 228 -1.16 13.23 -5.83
N GLN A 229 -1.20 14.54 -6.11
CA GLN A 229 -2.36 15.22 -6.67
C GLN A 229 -2.73 14.69 -8.06
N SER A 230 -1.72 14.37 -8.88
CA SER A 230 -1.95 13.82 -10.22
C SER A 230 -2.52 12.40 -10.16
N ILE A 231 -2.05 11.58 -9.22
CA ILE A 231 -2.61 10.25 -8.97
C ILE A 231 -4.07 10.37 -8.49
N ALA A 232 -4.34 11.22 -7.49
CA ALA A 232 -5.69 11.41 -6.97
C ALA A 232 -6.68 11.90 -8.05
N ALA A 233 -6.22 12.77 -8.95
CA ALA A 233 -7.04 13.33 -10.03
C ALA A 233 -7.27 12.33 -11.18
N ASN A 234 -6.23 11.59 -11.60
CA ASN A 234 -6.28 10.77 -12.82
C ASN A 234 -6.59 9.29 -12.55
N HIS A 235 -6.30 8.78 -11.35
CA HIS A 235 -6.31 7.34 -11.02
C HIS A 235 -7.07 7.07 -9.73
N SER A 236 -8.40 7.29 -9.76
CA SER A 236 -9.27 7.11 -8.58
C SER A 236 -9.38 5.66 -8.07
N ASP A 237 -8.92 4.69 -8.85
CA ASP A 237 -8.84 3.27 -8.54
C ASP A 237 -7.56 2.88 -7.77
N VAL A 238 -6.53 3.73 -7.83
CA VAL A 238 -5.25 3.50 -7.16
C VAL A 238 -5.33 3.89 -5.69
N TYR A 239 -4.86 3.00 -4.82
CA TYR A 239 -4.77 3.24 -3.39
C TYR A 239 -3.48 4.01 -3.07
N LEU A 240 -3.59 5.32 -2.87
CA LEU A 240 -2.45 6.22 -2.61
C LEU A 240 -2.12 6.28 -1.11
N ILE A 241 -0.87 5.94 -0.77
CA ILE A 241 -0.30 6.07 0.56
C ILE A 241 0.90 7.02 0.50
N VAL A 242 0.94 8.02 1.37
CA VAL A 242 2.12 8.86 1.59
C VAL A 242 2.73 8.49 2.92
N LEU A 243 3.94 7.95 2.90
CA LEU A 243 4.70 7.53 4.08
C LEU A 243 5.84 8.51 4.35
N LEU A 244 5.72 9.26 5.43
CA LEU A 244 6.71 10.26 5.87
C LEU A 244 7.50 9.75 7.08
N ILE A 245 8.81 9.60 6.93
CA ILE A 245 9.72 9.02 7.92
C ILE A 245 10.77 10.05 8.32
N ASP A 246 10.85 10.32 9.63
CA ASP A 246 11.83 11.22 10.23
C ASP A 246 11.81 12.61 9.56
N GLU A 247 10.60 13.07 9.23
CA GLU A 247 10.35 14.40 8.69
C GLU A 247 9.75 15.37 9.70
N ARG A 248 9.75 16.65 9.34
CA ARG A 248 9.29 17.73 10.20
C ARG A 248 7.75 17.76 10.34
N PRO A 249 7.20 18.04 11.54
CA PRO A 249 5.76 18.10 11.77
C PRO A 249 5.01 19.07 10.84
N GLU A 250 5.62 20.22 10.50
CA GLU A 250 5.02 21.19 9.58
C GLU A 250 4.91 20.64 8.15
N GLU A 251 5.87 19.84 7.70
CA GLU A 251 5.85 19.20 6.37
C GLU A 251 4.82 18.07 6.32
N VAL A 252 4.65 17.33 7.43
CA VAL A 252 3.57 16.35 7.58
C VAL A 252 2.20 17.00 7.46
N THR A 253 1.99 18.10 8.18
CA THR A 253 0.71 18.84 8.16
C THR A 253 0.39 19.38 6.77
N ASP A 254 1.41 19.91 6.08
CA ASP A 254 1.27 20.42 4.71
C ASP A 254 0.87 19.31 3.73
N MET A 255 1.49 18.14 3.84
CA MET A 255 1.16 16.97 3.03
C MET A 255 -0.28 16.47 3.28
N GLN A 256 -0.68 16.36 4.56
CA GLN A 256 -2.03 15.94 4.95
C GLN A 256 -3.13 16.86 4.41
N ARG A 257 -2.86 18.15 4.25
CA ARG A 257 -3.82 19.13 3.73
C ARG A 257 -3.82 19.20 2.20
N SER A 258 -2.73 18.78 1.56
CA SER A 258 -2.50 18.98 0.13
C SER A 258 -2.78 17.75 -0.73
N VAL A 259 -2.86 16.58 -0.11
CA VAL A 259 -3.00 15.29 -0.80
C VAL A 259 -4.30 14.61 -0.39
N ASP A 260 -5.09 14.21 -1.39
CA ASP A 260 -6.23 13.31 -1.21
C ASP A 260 -5.73 11.86 -1.27
N GLY A 261 -5.39 11.32 -0.10
CA GLY A 261 -4.82 9.99 0.07
C GLY A 261 -4.50 9.70 1.53
N GLU A 262 -4.06 8.49 1.81
CA GLU A 262 -3.72 8.10 3.17
C GLU A 262 -2.31 8.59 3.53
N VAL A 263 -2.21 9.56 4.44
CA VAL A 263 -0.93 10.12 4.87
C VAL A 263 -0.53 9.55 6.24
N ILE A 264 0.49 8.70 6.24
CA ILE A 264 1.06 8.05 7.42
C ILE A 264 2.43 8.63 7.71
N SER A 265 2.69 8.96 8.97
CA SER A 265 3.91 9.66 9.36
C SER A 265 4.52 9.18 10.68
N SER A 266 5.82 9.37 10.78
CA SER A 266 6.61 9.20 12.01
C SER A 266 7.65 10.33 12.02
N THR A 267 7.37 11.41 12.75
CA THR A 267 8.20 12.64 12.74
C THR A 267 9.56 12.42 13.40
N PHE A 268 10.50 13.35 13.21
CA PHE A 268 11.84 13.26 13.79
C PHE A 268 11.87 13.22 15.34
N ASP A 269 10.77 13.58 16.01
CA ASP A 269 10.64 13.50 17.47
C ASP A 269 10.54 12.05 17.97
N GLU A 270 10.30 11.11 17.05
CA GLU A 270 10.05 9.70 17.36
C GLU A 270 11.34 8.85 17.29
N PRO A 271 11.41 7.75 18.05
CA PRO A 271 12.58 6.88 18.02
C PRO A 271 12.66 6.06 16.72
N ALA A 272 13.87 5.63 16.35
CA ALA A 272 14.12 4.84 15.14
C ALA A 272 13.30 3.54 15.05
N GLN A 273 13.04 2.89 16.20
CA GLN A 273 12.17 1.71 16.28
C GLN A 273 10.77 2.00 15.76
N ARG A 274 10.24 3.20 16.04
CA ARG A 274 8.91 3.62 15.61
C ARG A 274 8.87 3.88 14.10
N HIS A 275 9.91 4.49 13.53
CA HIS A 275 10.01 4.63 12.08
C HIS A 275 9.97 3.27 11.37
N VAL A 276 10.70 2.29 11.89
CA VAL A 276 10.73 0.92 11.37
C VAL A 276 9.35 0.27 11.50
N GLN A 277 8.71 0.33 12.66
CA GLN A 277 7.40 -0.29 12.89
C GLN A 277 6.33 0.27 11.95
N VAL A 278 6.24 1.60 11.82
CA VAL A 278 5.26 2.24 10.93
C VAL A 278 5.49 1.84 9.47
N ALA A 279 6.74 1.82 9.02
CA ALA A 279 7.07 1.38 7.67
C ALA A 279 6.73 -0.10 7.44
N GLU A 280 6.99 -0.97 8.42
CA GLU A 280 6.64 -2.40 8.35
C GLU A 280 5.11 -2.60 8.27
N MET A 281 4.32 -1.84 9.04
CA MET A 281 2.86 -1.88 8.95
C MET A 281 2.34 -1.41 7.58
N VAL A 282 2.88 -0.31 7.06
CA VAL A 282 2.46 0.24 5.75
C VAL A 282 2.79 -0.72 4.60
N ILE A 283 3.97 -1.33 4.60
CA ILE A 283 4.33 -2.25 3.52
C ILE A 283 3.53 -3.55 3.58
N GLU A 284 3.25 -4.08 4.78
CA GLU A 284 2.40 -5.26 4.91
C GLU A 284 0.97 -4.95 4.47
N LYS A 285 0.39 -3.80 4.86
CA LYS A 285 -0.91 -3.35 4.34
C LYS A 285 -0.92 -3.29 2.82
N ALA A 286 0.09 -2.68 2.22
CA ALA A 286 0.18 -2.55 0.77
C ALA A 286 0.24 -3.92 0.08
N LYS A 287 1.01 -4.88 0.60
CA LYS A 287 1.04 -6.25 0.09
C LYS A 287 -0.31 -6.93 0.18
N ARG A 288 -0.98 -6.83 1.33
CA ARG A 288 -2.33 -7.41 1.50
C ARG A 288 -3.29 -6.84 0.46
N LEU A 289 -3.30 -5.53 0.24
CA LEU A 289 -4.12 -4.92 -0.81
C LEU A 289 -3.80 -5.45 -2.22
N VAL A 290 -2.51 -5.64 -2.55
CA VAL A 290 -2.08 -6.21 -3.85
C VAL A 290 -2.53 -7.67 -4.01
N GLU A 291 -2.50 -8.47 -2.95
CA GLU A 291 -3.05 -9.85 -2.98
C GLU A 291 -4.55 -9.86 -3.36
N HIS A 292 -5.27 -8.77 -3.07
CA HIS A 292 -6.65 -8.53 -3.50
C HIS A 292 -6.74 -7.74 -4.82
N LYS A 293 -5.71 -7.82 -5.65
CA LYS A 293 -5.63 -7.25 -7.01
C LYS A 293 -5.83 -5.73 -7.04
N LYS A 294 -5.42 -5.03 -5.98
CA LYS A 294 -5.42 -3.57 -5.94
C LYS A 294 -4.11 -3.00 -6.45
N ASP A 295 -4.21 -1.89 -7.14
CA ASP A 295 -3.07 -1.04 -7.46
C ASP A 295 -2.80 -0.12 -6.27
N VAL A 296 -1.62 -0.25 -5.68
CA VAL A 296 -1.19 0.54 -4.51
C VAL A 296 -0.01 1.41 -4.91
N PHE A 297 -0.05 2.67 -4.53
CA PHE A 297 1.01 3.63 -4.81
C PHE A 297 1.53 4.24 -3.50
N ILE A 298 2.79 3.98 -3.18
CA ILE A 298 3.45 4.53 -2.00
C ILE A 298 4.42 5.65 -2.41
N LEU A 299 4.19 6.84 -1.86
CA LEU A 299 5.15 7.93 -1.84
C LEU A 299 5.94 7.88 -0.53
N LEU A 300 7.22 7.49 -0.59
CA LEU A 300 8.08 7.38 0.59
C LEU A 300 9.05 8.57 0.68
N ASP A 301 8.92 9.34 1.76
CA ASP A 301 9.86 10.40 2.10
C ASP A 301 10.47 10.14 3.50
N SER A 302 11.66 9.55 3.63
CA SER A 302 12.59 9.14 2.58
C SER A 302 13.16 7.74 2.82
N VAL A 303 13.61 7.09 1.75
CA VAL A 303 14.29 5.79 1.85
C VAL A 303 15.63 5.90 2.59
N THR A 304 16.31 7.05 2.46
CA THR A 304 17.57 7.32 3.16
C THR A 304 17.37 7.34 4.67
N ARG A 305 16.36 8.07 5.16
CA ARG A 305 16.05 8.13 6.59
C ARG A 305 15.54 6.79 7.13
N LEU A 306 14.73 6.07 6.35
CA LEU A 306 14.31 4.71 6.70
C LEU A 306 15.51 3.77 6.86
N ALA A 307 16.45 3.79 5.92
CA ALA A 307 17.67 2.98 6.00
C ALA A 307 18.54 3.33 7.21
N ARG A 308 18.66 4.62 7.56
CA ARG A 308 19.31 5.06 8.80
C ARG A 308 18.63 4.48 10.04
N ALA A 309 17.30 4.53 10.10
CA ALA A 309 16.54 3.96 11.22
C ALA A 309 16.78 2.46 11.37
N TYR A 310 16.76 1.70 10.27
CA TYR A 310 17.10 0.26 10.29
C TYR A 310 18.53 -0.01 10.77
N ASN A 311 19.51 0.82 10.36
CA ASN A 311 20.89 0.70 10.81
C ASN A 311 21.03 0.94 12.33
N THR A 312 20.23 1.82 12.91
CA THR A 312 20.22 2.09 14.35
C THR A 312 19.57 0.97 15.16
N VAL A 313 18.53 0.32 14.61
CA VAL A 313 17.73 -0.68 15.34
C VAL A 313 18.31 -2.09 15.24
N ILE A 314 19.06 -2.41 14.18
CA ILE A 314 19.58 -3.76 13.97
C ILE A 314 20.66 -4.12 15.01
N PRO A 315 20.65 -5.36 15.54
CA PRO A 315 21.76 -5.84 16.36
C PRO A 315 23.09 -5.81 15.59
N PRO A 316 24.20 -5.33 16.17
CA PRO A 316 25.48 -5.25 15.47
C PRO A 316 25.97 -6.62 15.00
N SER A 317 26.31 -6.73 13.71
CA SER A 317 26.86 -7.94 13.10
C SER A 317 28.36 -8.13 13.35
N GLY A 318 29.03 -7.08 13.86
CA GLY A 318 30.49 -7.01 13.99
C GLY A 318 31.21 -6.65 12.68
N LYS A 319 30.48 -6.47 11.57
CA LYS A 319 31.02 -6.05 10.27
C LYS A 319 30.41 -4.72 9.85
N VAL A 320 31.24 -3.68 9.84
CA VAL A 320 30.83 -2.32 9.45
C VAL A 320 31.39 -2.00 8.06
N LEU A 321 30.50 -1.62 7.15
CA LEU A 321 30.79 -1.16 5.80
C LEU A 321 31.22 0.31 5.79
N SER A 322 31.62 0.79 4.62
CA SER A 322 31.94 2.21 4.43
C SER A 322 30.75 3.08 4.85
N GLY A 323 31.03 4.22 5.50
CA GLY A 323 29.98 5.13 5.98
C GLY A 323 29.31 4.72 7.30
N GLY A 324 29.80 3.69 8.00
CA GLY A 324 29.28 3.32 9.32
C GLY A 324 28.01 2.46 9.29
N LEU A 325 27.71 1.86 8.13
CA LEU A 325 26.58 0.95 7.94
C LEU A 325 26.94 -0.45 8.41
N ASP A 326 26.08 -1.09 9.18
CA ASP A 326 26.20 -2.52 9.43
C ASP A 326 25.95 -3.30 8.14
N SER A 327 26.68 -4.40 7.93
CA SER A 327 26.55 -5.25 6.74
C SER A 327 25.13 -5.78 6.48
N ASN A 328 24.31 -5.93 7.53
CA ASN A 328 22.92 -6.39 7.42
C ASN A 328 21.89 -5.25 7.41
N ALA A 329 22.30 -4.00 7.66
CA ALA A 329 21.38 -2.88 7.85
C ALA A 329 20.52 -2.59 6.61
N LEU A 330 21.06 -2.82 5.41
CA LEU A 330 20.36 -2.50 4.15
C LEU A 330 19.45 -3.63 3.66
N GLN A 331 19.48 -4.82 4.25
CA GLN A 331 18.69 -5.96 3.77
C GLN A 331 17.18 -5.68 3.84
N LYS A 332 16.68 -5.21 5.00
CA LYS A 332 15.27 -4.89 5.20
C LYS A 332 14.81 -3.69 4.37
N PRO A 333 15.52 -2.53 4.37
CA PRO A 333 15.21 -1.41 3.48
C PRO A 333 15.17 -1.80 1.99
N LYS A 334 16.12 -2.62 1.51
CA LYS A 334 16.11 -3.13 0.12
C LYS A 334 14.91 -4.03 -0.15
N ARG A 335 14.50 -4.88 0.81
CA ARG A 335 13.28 -5.69 0.68
C ARG A 335 12.02 -4.81 0.64
N PHE A 336 11.96 -3.74 1.43
CA PHE A 336 10.86 -2.77 1.39
C PHE A 336 10.75 -2.14 -0.01
N PHE A 337 11.84 -1.54 -0.51
CA PHE A 337 11.81 -0.86 -1.81
C PHE A 337 11.65 -1.85 -2.99
N GLY A 338 12.27 -3.03 -2.88
CA GLY A 338 12.16 -4.13 -3.84
C GLY A 338 10.82 -4.87 -3.81
N ALA A 339 9.93 -4.54 -2.86
CA ALA A 339 8.57 -5.07 -2.87
C ALA A 339 7.79 -4.55 -4.07
N ALA A 340 8.03 -3.31 -4.51
CA ALA A 340 7.33 -2.73 -5.64
C ALA A 340 7.56 -3.51 -6.95
N ARG A 341 6.47 -3.86 -7.61
CA ARG A 341 6.42 -4.72 -8.80
C ARG A 341 5.03 -4.67 -9.42
N ASN A 342 4.96 -4.89 -10.73
CA ASN A 342 3.71 -5.21 -11.41
C ASN A 342 3.42 -6.71 -11.25
N ILE A 343 2.15 -7.11 -11.19
CA ILE A 343 1.75 -8.50 -10.93
C ILE A 343 0.90 -9.04 -12.08
N GLU A 344 1.25 -10.20 -12.62
CA GLU A 344 0.53 -10.86 -13.71
C GLU A 344 -0.91 -11.25 -13.31
N GLU A 345 -1.10 -11.75 -12.09
CA GLU A 345 -2.40 -12.21 -11.58
C GLU A 345 -3.37 -11.06 -11.23
N GLY A 346 -2.89 -9.82 -11.27
CA GLY A 346 -3.63 -8.58 -11.05
C GLY A 346 -3.13 -7.75 -9.86
N GLY A 347 -3.35 -6.43 -9.96
CA GLY A 347 -2.84 -5.44 -9.00
C GLY A 347 -1.38 -5.09 -9.24
N SER A 348 -0.89 -4.11 -8.49
CA SER A 348 0.49 -3.66 -8.58
C SER A 348 0.89 -2.91 -7.33
N LEU A 349 2.18 -2.96 -6.98
CA LEU A 349 2.75 -2.13 -5.93
C LEU A 349 3.75 -1.17 -6.54
N THR A 350 3.41 0.11 -6.58
CA THR A 350 4.30 1.19 -7.03
C THR A 350 4.91 1.87 -5.82
N ILE A 351 6.24 2.05 -5.81
CA ILE A 351 6.94 2.81 -4.77
C ILE A 351 7.79 3.87 -5.45
N MET A 352 7.48 5.13 -5.16
CA MET A 352 8.33 6.28 -5.48
C MET A 352 8.93 6.79 -4.17
N ALA A 353 10.24 6.61 -4.01
CA ALA A 353 10.92 7.00 -2.79
C ALA A 353 11.94 8.10 -3.04
N THR A 354 12.03 9.07 -2.14
CA THR A 354 13.09 10.08 -2.23
C THR A 354 14.37 9.55 -1.61
N ALA A 355 15.50 9.80 -2.25
CA ALA A 355 16.84 9.50 -1.76
C ALA A 355 17.63 10.79 -1.62
N LEU A 356 18.21 11.01 -0.44
CA LEU A 356 19.01 12.19 -0.16
C LEU A 356 20.44 11.98 -0.67
N VAL A 357 20.95 12.97 -1.40
CA VAL A 357 22.34 13.06 -1.88
C VAL A 357 22.94 14.41 -1.52
N ASP A 358 24.25 14.56 -1.67
CA ASP A 358 24.99 15.81 -1.37
C ASP A 358 24.74 16.34 0.05
N THR A 359 24.54 15.42 1.01
CA THR A 359 24.34 15.75 2.43
C THR A 359 25.65 15.95 3.19
N GLY A 360 26.78 15.57 2.58
CA GLY A 360 28.09 15.50 3.23
C GLY A 360 28.28 14.23 4.08
N SER A 361 27.28 13.33 4.11
CA SER A 361 27.37 12.05 4.81
C SER A 361 27.72 10.92 3.87
N ARG A 362 28.89 10.29 4.07
CA ARG A 362 29.29 9.09 3.31
C ARG A 362 28.33 7.91 3.50
N MET A 363 27.60 7.88 4.61
CA MET A 363 26.54 6.90 4.85
C MET A 363 25.43 7.02 3.79
N ASP A 364 25.01 8.25 3.48
CA ASP A 364 23.92 8.51 2.53
C ASP A 364 24.34 8.17 1.11
N ASP A 365 25.59 8.47 0.74
CA ASP A 365 26.13 8.10 -0.57
C ASP A 365 26.10 6.58 -0.78
N VAL A 366 26.49 5.80 0.24
CA VAL A 366 26.45 4.33 0.18
C VAL A 366 25.01 3.81 0.14
N ILE A 367 24.10 4.40 0.92
CA ILE A 367 22.68 4.06 0.88
C ILE A 367 22.12 4.30 -0.54
N PHE A 368 22.40 5.46 -1.12
CA PHE A 368 21.94 5.82 -2.45
C PHE A 368 22.41 4.83 -3.52
N GLU A 369 23.70 4.51 -3.56
CA GLU A 369 24.25 3.57 -4.55
C GLU A 369 23.62 2.17 -4.44
N GLU A 370 23.33 1.69 -3.24
CA GLU A 370 22.66 0.40 -3.00
C GLU A 370 21.21 0.38 -3.50
N PHE A 371 20.49 1.49 -3.35
CA PHE A 371 19.12 1.61 -3.84
C PHE A 371 19.04 1.87 -5.34
N LYS A 372 20.02 2.58 -5.90
CA LYS A 372 20.12 2.82 -7.35
C LYS A 372 20.15 1.51 -8.14
N GLY A 373 20.88 0.50 -7.64
CA GLY A 373 20.88 -0.84 -8.24
C GLY A 373 19.56 -1.61 -8.12
N THR A 374 18.69 -1.22 -7.20
CA THR A 374 17.41 -1.91 -6.91
C THR A 374 16.24 -1.29 -7.70
N GLY A 375 16.31 0.02 -7.97
CA GLY A 375 15.31 0.78 -8.72
C GLY A 375 15.32 0.53 -10.22
N ASN A 376 14.23 0.91 -10.89
CA ASN A 376 14.09 0.89 -12.35
C ASN A 376 13.67 2.24 -12.94
N MET A 377 13.57 3.28 -12.11
CA MET A 377 13.41 4.68 -12.51
C MET A 377 14.24 5.58 -11.60
N GLU A 378 14.83 6.63 -12.17
CA GLU A 378 15.53 7.67 -11.43
C GLU A 378 15.09 9.07 -11.91
N ILE A 379 14.82 9.96 -10.96
CA ILE A 379 14.58 11.38 -11.18
C ILE A 379 15.61 12.16 -10.37
N HIS A 380 16.52 12.86 -11.03
CA HIS A 380 17.56 13.65 -10.38
C HIS A 380 17.14 15.11 -10.29
N LEU A 381 17.17 15.69 -9.09
CA LEU A 381 16.89 17.12 -8.89
C LEU A 381 18.18 17.92 -8.78
N ASP A 382 18.35 18.94 -9.65
CA ASP A 382 19.57 19.76 -9.71
C ASP A 382 19.38 21.10 -8.99
N ARG A 383 20.32 21.43 -8.09
CA ARG A 383 20.37 22.70 -7.38
C ARG A 383 20.53 23.90 -8.33
N LYS A 384 21.20 23.73 -9.47
CA LYS A 384 21.38 24.81 -10.46
C LYS A 384 20.06 25.34 -11.02
N LEU A 385 19.07 24.46 -11.19
CA LEU A 385 17.71 24.83 -11.61
C LEU A 385 17.02 25.66 -10.52
N VAL A 386 17.14 25.23 -9.27
CA VAL A 386 16.57 25.94 -8.11
C VAL A 386 17.21 27.31 -7.90
N ASP A 387 18.53 27.43 -8.02
CA ASP A 387 19.26 28.70 -7.89
C ASP A 387 18.81 29.73 -8.96
N LYS A 388 18.36 29.24 -10.12
CA LYS A 388 17.75 30.04 -11.19
C LYS A 388 16.23 30.15 -11.12
N ARG A 389 15.60 29.54 -10.11
CA ARG A 389 14.14 29.48 -9.90
C ARG A 389 13.38 28.83 -11.05
N VAL A 390 13.99 27.84 -11.70
CA VAL A 390 13.37 27.03 -12.76
C VAL A 390 12.80 25.76 -12.13
N PHE A 391 11.49 25.56 -12.26
CA PHE A 391 10.78 24.39 -11.73
C PHE A 391 9.90 23.74 -12.82
N PRO A 392 9.82 22.40 -12.87
CA PRO A 392 10.43 21.42 -11.96
C PRO A 392 11.96 21.36 -12.09
N ALA A 393 12.66 21.15 -10.98
CA ALA A 393 14.12 21.17 -10.93
C ALA A 393 14.76 19.84 -11.39
N ILE A 394 14.20 19.20 -12.43
CA ILE A 394 14.61 17.88 -12.90
C ILE A 394 15.77 17.99 -13.90
N ASP A 395 16.86 17.27 -13.64
CA ASP A 395 17.94 17.04 -14.60
C ASP A 395 17.49 15.98 -15.61
N ILE A 396 17.08 16.44 -16.80
CA ILE A 396 16.55 15.60 -17.89
C ILE A 396 17.59 14.56 -18.37
N GLN A 397 18.88 14.87 -18.29
CA GLN A 397 19.95 14.03 -18.82
C GLN A 397 20.23 12.84 -17.90
N LYS A 398 20.16 13.06 -16.59
CA LYS A 398 20.37 12.01 -15.58
C LYS A 398 19.11 11.20 -15.27
N SER A 399 17.94 11.73 -15.62
CA SER A 399 16.65 11.13 -15.29
C SER A 399 16.13 10.22 -16.40
N GLY A 400 15.54 9.09 -16.03
CA GLY A 400 14.97 8.15 -16.97
C GLY A 400 14.30 6.94 -16.33
N THR A 401 13.52 6.23 -17.15
CA THR A 401 12.83 4.99 -16.79
C THR A 401 13.40 3.84 -17.61
N ARG A 402 13.71 2.71 -16.96
CA ARG A 402 14.07 1.48 -17.68
C ARG A 402 12.81 0.89 -18.30
N LYS A 403 12.92 0.33 -19.51
CA LYS A 403 11.81 -0.30 -20.22
C LYS A 403 10.65 0.66 -20.52
N GLU A 404 10.95 1.93 -20.79
CA GLU A 404 9.94 2.94 -21.15
C GLU A 404 9.17 2.60 -22.43
N GLU A 405 9.70 1.73 -23.29
CA GLU A 405 9.01 1.22 -24.48
C GLU A 405 7.75 0.39 -24.16
N LEU A 406 7.59 -0.07 -22.92
CA LEU A 406 6.37 -0.76 -22.46
C LEU A 406 5.28 0.22 -22.00
N LEU A 407 5.62 1.49 -21.79
CA LEU A 407 4.73 2.49 -21.19
C LEU A 407 4.31 3.59 -22.18
N ILE A 408 5.04 3.73 -23.29
CA ILE A 408 4.86 4.79 -24.26
C ILE A 408 4.68 4.17 -25.64
N GLU A 409 3.65 4.63 -26.35
CA GLU A 409 3.39 4.23 -27.72
C GLU A 409 4.61 4.50 -28.63
N PRO A 410 4.92 3.60 -29.59
CA PRO A 410 6.14 3.70 -30.39
C PRO A 410 6.33 5.03 -31.14
N GLU A 411 5.24 5.64 -31.62
CA GLU A 411 5.32 6.93 -32.32
C GLU A 411 5.75 8.07 -31.37
N ASP A 412 5.14 8.13 -30.18
CA ASP A 412 5.45 9.14 -29.18
C ASP A 412 6.85 8.91 -28.59
N LEU A 413 7.26 7.66 -28.40
CA LEU A 413 8.61 7.32 -27.94
C LEU A 413 9.68 7.82 -28.92
N ASN A 414 9.47 7.65 -30.23
CA ASN A 414 10.38 8.18 -31.25
C ASN A 414 10.50 9.70 -31.17
N ARG A 415 9.39 10.41 -30.93
CA ARG A 415 9.38 11.87 -30.78
C ARG A 415 10.12 12.31 -29.50
N ILE A 416 9.89 11.62 -28.39
CA ILE A 416 10.61 11.85 -27.12
C ILE A 416 12.11 11.61 -27.30
N TRP A 417 12.51 10.61 -28.08
CA TRP A 417 13.92 10.36 -28.37
C TRP A 417 14.57 11.51 -29.16
N VAL A 418 13.88 12.03 -30.18
CA VAL A 418 14.32 13.24 -30.90
C VAL A 418 14.42 14.43 -29.96
N LEU A 419 13.42 14.63 -29.09
CA LEU A 419 13.43 15.69 -28.08
C LEU A 419 14.65 15.57 -27.16
N ARG A 420 14.94 14.37 -26.63
CA ARG A 420 16.13 14.12 -25.80
C ARG A 420 17.42 14.43 -26.54
N LYS A 421 17.53 14.11 -27.84
CA LYS A 421 18.71 14.48 -28.65
C LYS A 421 18.88 15.98 -28.81
N VAL A 422 17.79 16.73 -28.95
CA VAL A 422 17.82 18.20 -29.05
C VAL A 422 18.22 18.83 -27.72
N LEU A 423 17.79 18.26 -26.59
CA LEU A 423 18.07 18.79 -25.26
C LEU A 423 19.46 18.41 -24.72
N ASN A 424 20.06 17.31 -25.19
CA ASN A 424 21.34 16.80 -24.68
C ASN A 424 22.52 17.79 -24.80
N PRO A 425 22.71 18.54 -25.90
CA PRO A 425 23.81 19.50 -26.01
C PRO A 425 23.69 20.71 -25.07
N LEU A 426 22.50 20.97 -24.51
CA LEU A 426 22.22 22.11 -23.64
C LEU A 426 22.63 21.82 -22.21
N SER A 427 22.91 22.87 -21.42
CA SER A 427 23.01 22.72 -19.97
C SER A 427 21.64 22.36 -19.36
N ALA A 428 21.64 21.79 -18.15
CA ALA A 428 20.39 21.41 -17.47
C ALA A 428 19.37 22.56 -17.36
N VAL A 429 19.85 23.79 -17.11
CA VAL A 429 19.00 24.99 -17.03
C VAL A 429 18.41 25.34 -18.39
N GLU A 430 19.25 25.46 -19.42
CA GLU A 430 18.80 25.78 -20.78
C GLU A 430 17.84 24.72 -21.34
N ALA A 431 18.11 23.44 -21.07
CA ALA A 431 17.26 22.34 -21.49
C ALA A 431 15.86 22.44 -20.86
N MET A 432 15.78 22.68 -19.55
CA MET A 432 14.51 22.82 -18.86
C MET A 432 13.76 24.09 -19.30
N GLU A 433 14.45 25.23 -19.40
CA GLU A 433 13.82 26.49 -19.87
C GLU A 433 13.25 26.36 -21.28
N LEU A 434 14.01 25.74 -22.20
CA LEU A 434 13.55 25.48 -23.56
C LEU A 434 12.33 24.56 -23.58
N LEU A 435 12.37 23.48 -22.79
CA LEU A 435 11.26 22.53 -22.69
C LEU A 435 10.00 23.23 -22.16
N LEU A 436 10.11 23.99 -21.07
CA LEU A 436 8.99 24.72 -20.47
C LEU A 436 8.42 25.80 -21.41
N ASP A 437 9.27 26.56 -22.12
CA ASP A 437 8.82 27.54 -23.13
C ASP A 437 7.97 26.89 -24.23
N LYS A 438 8.40 25.72 -24.73
CA LYS A 438 7.68 25.02 -25.79
C LYS A 438 6.41 24.35 -25.27
N MET A 439 6.49 23.68 -24.11
CA MET A 439 5.33 23.03 -23.50
C MET A 439 4.25 24.04 -23.08
N GLY A 440 4.64 25.21 -22.58
CA GLY A 440 3.73 26.28 -22.18
C GLY A 440 2.89 26.86 -23.34
N LYS A 441 3.30 26.64 -24.59
CA LYS A 441 2.54 27.03 -25.80
C LYS A 441 1.46 26.02 -26.20
N THR A 442 1.36 24.90 -25.50
CA THR A 442 0.46 23.78 -25.83
C THR A 442 -0.38 23.39 -24.63
N LYS A 443 -1.57 22.84 -24.89
CA LYS A 443 -2.51 22.49 -23.83
C LYS A 443 -2.26 21.12 -23.22
N SER A 444 -1.70 20.20 -24.01
CA SER A 444 -1.41 18.83 -23.59
C SER A 444 -0.05 18.34 -24.08
N ASN A 445 0.45 17.23 -23.51
CA ASN A 445 1.63 16.53 -24.01
C ASN A 445 1.41 15.97 -25.42
N GLN A 446 0.20 15.52 -25.73
CA GLN A 446 -0.16 15.05 -27.06
C GLN A 446 -0.05 16.16 -28.11
N ASP A 447 -0.57 17.37 -27.81
CA ASP A 447 -0.46 18.54 -28.68
C ASP A 447 1.01 18.95 -28.88
N PHE A 448 1.80 18.89 -27.80
CA PHE A 448 3.22 19.18 -27.81
C PHE A 448 3.99 18.23 -28.74
N LEU A 449 3.82 16.92 -28.57
CA LEU A 449 4.47 15.91 -29.41
C LEU A 449 4.03 16.02 -30.88
N ALA A 450 2.74 16.28 -31.13
CA ALA A 450 2.23 16.50 -32.48
C ALA A 450 2.82 17.76 -33.14
N SER A 451 3.13 18.80 -32.37
CA SER A 451 3.73 20.04 -32.91
C SER A 451 5.15 19.84 -33.45
N MET A 452 5.88 18.83 -32.94
CA MET A 452 7.23 18.50 -33.41
C MET A 452 7.24 17.96 -34.85
N GLN A 453 6.13 17.39 -35.32
CA GLN A 453 5.97 16.89 -36.69
C GLN A 453 6.05 18.00 -37.75
N LYS A 454 5.76 19.26 -37.37
CA LYS A 454 5.82 20.43 -38.27
C LYS A 454 7.20 21.10 -38.31
N MET A 455 8.18 20.59 -37.55
CA MET A 455 9.55 21.13 -37.50
C MET A 455 10.56 20.32 -38.34
N GLY A 456 10.06 19.40 -39.19
CA GLY A 456 10.86 18.63 -40.15
C GLY A 456 11.00 19.32 -41.50
#